data_AF-A0A936BI39-F1
#
_entry.id   AF-A0A936BI39-F1
#
_cell.length_a   1.000
_cell.length_b   1.000
_cell.length_c   1.000
_cell.angle_alpha   90.00
_cell.angle_beta   90.00
_cell.angle_gamma   90.00
#
_symmetry.space_group_name_H-M   'P 1'
#
loop_
_entity.id
_entity.type
_entity.pdbx_description
1 polymer ?
#
loop_
_entity_poly.entity_id
_entity_poly.type
_entity_poly.pdbx_seq_one_letter_code
_entity_poly.pdbx_strand_id
1 'polypeptide(L)'
;MSVIYPEDGLFVKKHGTAPVELVIVGDVRTGVAKMAITKGFNLLNPGNPAVATPATPATLTLGNCGLYTGDSATGLKAGSSTTADSVLIWNGAGYSTYYVRMSGGVVAGWRSTTSVSDDASVVQIPAGAALIVKRQNDVPDFVWTRPQPF
;
A
#
# COMPACT_ATOMS: atom_id res chain seq x y z
N MET A 1 -23.80 -5.60 -12.25
CA MET A 1 -23.71 -5.54 -10.77
C MET A 1 -22.22 -5.50 -10.43
N SER A 2 -21.76 -4.51 -9.67
CA SER A 2 -20.36 -4.40 -9.26
C SER A 2 -20.23 -5.03 -7.87
N VAL A 3 -19.32 -6.00 -7.74
CA VAL A 3 -18.97 -6.64 -6.47
C VAL A 3 -17.74 -5.92 -5.93
N ILE A 4 -17.75 -5.56 -4.64
CA ILE A 4 -16.61 -4.95 -3.94
C ILE A 4 -16.13 -6.00 -2.94
N TYR A 5 -14.88 -6.43 -3.07
CA TYR A 5 -14.27 -7.37 -2.14
C TYR A 5 -13.70 -6.63 -0.92
N PRO A 6 -13.56 -7.29 0.25
CA PRO A 6 -12.99 -6.64 1.45
C PRO A 6 -11.57 -6.08 1.26
N GLU A 7 -10.81 -6.65 0.31
CA GLU A 7 -9.47 -6.20 -0.08
C GLU A 7 -9.47 -5.01 -1.05
N ASP A 8 -10.61 -4.72 -1.69
CA ASP A 8 -10.75 -3.56 -2.56
C ASP A 8 -10.87 -2.31 -1.70
N GLY A 9 -10.08 -1.28 -1.99
CA GLY A 9 -10.36 0.03 -1.40
C GLY A 9 -11.56 0.69 -2.06
N LEU A 10 -12.26 1.53 -1.30
CA LEU A 10 -13.42 2.28 -1.77
C LEU A 10 -13.18 3.78 -1.53
N PHE A 11 -13.31 4.58 -2.59
CA PHE A 11 -13.43 6.03 -2.46
C PHE A 11 -14.89 6.44 -2.42
N VAL A 12 -15.29 7.11 -1.33
CA VAL A 12 -16.61 7.72 -1.22
C VAL A 12 -16.45 9.23 -1.32
N LYS A 13 -17.07 9.82 -2.35
CA LYS A 13 -17.19 11.27 -2.48
C LYS A 13 -18.59 11.71 -2.10
N LYS A 14 -18.72 12.52 -1.06
CA LYS A 14 -20.01 13.11 -0.66
C LYS A 14 -20.26 14.39 -1.46
N HIS A 15 -21.45 14.51 -2.05
CA HIS A 15 -21.87 15.69 -2.82
C HIS A 15 -22.93 16.58 -2.12
N GLY A 16 -23.48 16.15 -0.98
CA GLY A 16 -24.45 16.93 -0.19
C GLY A 16 -23.87 17.54 1.09
N THR A 17 -24.63 18.38 1.79
CA THR A 17 -24.20 19.03 3.05
C THR A 17 -24.61 18.26 4.31
N ALA A 18 -25.71 17.50 4.27
CA ALA A 18 -26.17 16.68 5.40
C ALA A 18 -25.17 15.56 5.78
N PRO A 19 -24.99 15.24 7.06
CA PRO A 19 -24.19 14.09 7.48
C PRO A 19 -24.66 12.80 6.81
N VAL A 20 -23.72 11.96 6.39
CA VAL A 20 -23.99 10.61 5.90
C VAL A 20 -23.26 9.66 6.84
N GLU A 21 -24.01 8.76 7.47
CA GLU A 21 -23.43 7.70 8.29
C GLU A 21 -23.04 6.53 7.38
N LEU A 22 -21.77 6.11 7.48
CA LEU A 22 -21.27 4.91 6.84
C LEU A 22 -21.00 3.89 7.93
N VAL A 23 -21.87 2.88 8.02
CA VAL A 23 -21.69 1.76 8.95
C VAL A 23 -20.94 0.66 8.23
N ILE A 24 -19.75 0.31 8.71
CA ILE A 24 -18.97 -0.83 8.23
C ILE A 24 -19.27 -2.00 9.16
N VAL A 25 -19.95 -3.01 8.65
CA VAL A 25 -20.19 -4.28 9.36
C VAL A 25 -19.58 -5.44 8.57
N GLY A 26 -19.06 -6.43 9.28
CA GLY A 26 -18.50 -7.64 8.67
C GLY A 26 -17.62 -8.41 9.64
N ASP A 27 -17.20 -9.59 9.23
CA ASP A 27 -16.30 -10.44 9.99
C ASP A 27 -14.82 -10.15 9.65
N VAL A 28 -13.94 -10.39 10.62
CA VAL A 28 -12.50 -10.27 10.39
C VAL A 28 -12.01 -11.51 9.62
N ARG A 29 -11.43 -11.27 8.43
CA ARG A 29 -10.75 -12.32 7.67
C ARG A 29 -9.54 -12.85 8.46
N THR A 30 -9.53 -14.16 8.71
CA THR A 30 -8.46 -14.85 9.47
C THR A 30 -7.36 -15.44 8.59
N GLY A 31 -7.57 -15.52 7.27
CA GLY A 31 -6.59 -16.02 6.31
C GLY A 31 -5.75 -14.91 5.66
N VAL A 32 -4.68 -15.33 4.99
CA VAL A 32 -3.78 -14.43 4.25
C VAL A 32 -4.55 -13.67 3.17
N ALA A 33 -4.41 -12.35 3.19
CA ALA A 33 -4.97 -11.47 2.17
C ALA A 33 -4.03 -11.42 0.96
N LYS A 34 -4.60 -11.61 -0.23
CA LYS A 34 -3.90 -11.56 -1.51
C LYS A 34 -4.62 -10.59 -2.41
N MET A 35 -3.89 -9.66 -3.00
CA MET A 35 -4.43 -8.65 -3.93
C MET A 35 -3.64 -8.68 -5.23
N ALA A 36 -4.34 -8.72 -6.35
CA ALA A 36 -3.70 -8.53 -7.65
C ALA A 36 -3.28 -7.05 -7.79
N ILE A 37 -2.02 -6.83 -8.19
CA ILE A 37 -1.50 -5.53 -8.57
C ILE A 37 -1.24 -5.57 -10.06
N THR A 38 -2.08 -4.85 -10.78
CA THR A 38 -2.03 -4.72 -12.24
C THR A 38 -1.35 -3.42 -12.65
N LYS A 39 -0.94 -3.31 -13.91
CA LYS A 39 -0.40 -2.05 -14.46
C LYS A 39 -1.35 -0.87 -14.21
N GLY A 40 -0.79 0.31 -13.90
CA GLY A 40 -1.58 1.50 -13.57
C GLY A 40 -1.91 1.60 -12.08
N PHE A 41 -3.04 2.21 -11.75
CA PHE A 41 -3.42 2.51 -10.36
C PHE A 41 -4.22 1.36 -9.74
N ASN A 42 -3.76 0.90 -8.58
CA ASN A 42 -4.40 -0.13 -7.78
C ASN A 42 -4.72 0.47 -6.42
N LEU A 43 -6.00 0.49 -6.07
CA LEU A 43 -6.46 0.94 -4.77
C LEU A 43 -6.56 -0.26 -3.84
N LEU A 44 -5.70 -0.29 -2.83
CA LEU A 44 -5.52 -1.42 -1.94
C LEU A 44 -5.99 -1.06 -0.53
N ASN A 45 -6.61 -2.03 0.13
CA ASN A 45 -6.82 -1.98 1.56
C ASN A 45 -5.61 -2.66 2.26
N PRO A 46 -4.72 -1.91 2.92
CA PRO A 46 -3.66 -2.51 3.73
C PRO A 46 -4.25 -3.32 4.90
N GLY A 47 -5.53 -3.07 5.23
CA GLY A 47 -6.29 -3.70 6.30
C GLY A 47 -5.82 -3.28 7.69
N ASN A 48 -6.42 -3.92 8.68
CA ASN A 48 -5.94 -3.84 10.05
C ASN A 48 -4.83 -4.88 10.22
N PRO A 49 -3.65 -4.55 10.78
CA PRO A 49 -2.73 -5.58 11.25
C PRO A 49 -3.52 -6.57 12.12
N ALA A 50 -3.56 -7.83 11.69
CA ALA A 50 -4.33 -8.85 12.39
C ALA A 50 -3.83 -8.94 13.82
N VAL A 51 -4.73 -8.64 14.77
CA VAL A 51 -4.60 -8.87 16.22
C VAL A 51 -3.15 -8.82 16.70
N ALA A 52 -2.65 -7.60 16.83
CA ALA A 52 -1.74 -7.35 17.91
C ALA A 52 -2.37 -7.86 19.21
N THR A 53 -1.69 -8.74 19.92
CA THR A 53 -1.99 -8.87 21.33
C THR A 53 -1.93 -7.46 21.96
N PRO A 54 -2.74 -7.15 22.99
CA PRO A 54 -2.82 -5.80 23.57
C PRO A 54 -1.46 -5.19 23.99
N ALA A 55 -0.40 -6.00 24.04
CA ALA A 55 0.94 -5.62 24.44
C ALA A 55 1.80 -4.98 23.32
N THR A 56 1.56 -5.25 22.03
CA THR A 56 2.37 -4.69 20.94
C THR A 56 1.59 -4.59 19.62
N PRO A 57 1.00 -3.43 19.27
CA PRO A 57 0.51 -3.19 17.91
C PRO A 57 1.65 -3.32 16.92
N ALA A 58 1.79 -4.46 16.22
CA ALA A 58 2.78 -4.53 15.17
C ALA A 58 2.33 -3.65 14.00
N THR A 59 3.25 -2.78 13.59
CA THR A 59 2.98 -1.66 12.71
C THR A 59 3.41 -2.05 11.31
N LEU A 60 2.46 -1.97 10.37
CA LEU A 60 2.78 -2.09 8.96
C LEU A 60 3.57 -0.84 8.55
N THR A 61 4.75 -1.03 7.99
CA THR A 61 5.62 0.01 7.48
C THR A 61 5.96 -0.28 6.02
N LEU A 62 6.46 0.70 5.28
CA LEU A 62 6.95 0.47 3.92
C LEU A 62 8.02 -0.65 3.88
N GLY A 63 8.91 -0.70 4.88
CA GLY A 63 9.97 -1.69 4.97
C GLY A 63 9.49 -3.13 5.21
N ASN A 64 8.34 -3.32 5.87
CA ASN A 64 7.82 -4.65 6.22
C ASN A 64 6.50 -5.02 5.52
N CYS A 65 5.98 -4.19 4.61
CA CYS A 65 4.68 -4.42 3.97
C CYS A 65 4.67 -5.54 2.93
N GLY A 66 5.83 -6.08 2.53
CA GLY A 66 5.93 -7.16 1.56
C GLY A 66 5.59 -6.76 0.11
N LEU A 67 5.41 -5.46 -0.19
CA LEU A 67 5.21 -4.99 -1.56
C LEU A 67 6.48 -5.10 -2.40
N TYR A 68 7.65 -4.91 -1.78
CA TYR A 68 8.94 -5.04 -2.46
C TYR A 68 9.61 -6.37 -2.11
N THR A 69 9.97 -7.14 -3.13
CA THR A 69 10.55 -8.49 -2.98
C THR A 69 11.96 -8.62 -3.57
N GLY A 70 12.49 -7.54 -4.18
CA GLY A 70 13.72 -7.59 -4.97
C GLY A 70 13.52 -8.00 -6.43
N ASP A 71 12.35 -8.51 -6.79
CA ASP A 71 12.03 -8.96 -8.15
C ASP A 71 10.72 -8.31 -8.63
N SER A 72 10.80 -7.61 -9.76
CA SER A 72 9.64 -6.97 -10.38
C SER A 72 8.58 -7.96 -10.86
N ALA A 73 8.85 -9.26 -11.01
CA ALA A 73 7.81 -10.25 -11.33
C ALA A 73 6.94 -10.61 -10.12
N THR A 74 7.42 -10.36 -8.90
CA THR A 74 6.74 -10.77 -7.65
C THR A 74 6.49 -9.60 -6.69
N GLY A 75 6.98 -8.41 -7.02
CA GLY A 75 6.87 -7.21 -6.20
C GLY A 75 7.04 -5.92 -6.99
N LEU A 76 7.19 -4.81 -6.26
CA LEU A 76 7.39 -3.49 -6.84
C LEU A 76 8.70 -3.41 -7.63
N LYS A 77 8.63 -2.75 -8.77
CA LYS A 77 9.80 -2.34 -9.54
C LYS A 77 10.54 -1.21 -8.83
N ALA A 78 11.82 -1.43 -8.53
CA ALA A 78 12.71 -0.37 -8.03
C ALA A 78 13.24 0.50 -9.19
N GLY A 79 13.59 1.76 -8.90
CA GLY A 79 14.00 2.72 -9.93
C GLY A 79 14.25 4.12 -9.40
N SER A 80 14.08 5.12 -10.26
CA SER A 80 13.99 6.53 -9.84
C SER A 80 12.56 6.87 -9.42
N SER A 81 12.33 8.10 -8.99
CA SER A 81 10.98 8.64 -8.74
C SER A 81 10.05 8.60 -9.96
N THR A 82 10.57 8.37 -11.17
CA THR A 82 9.80 8.28 -12.41
C THR A 82 9.71 6.88 -13.01
N THR A 83 10.72 6.04 -12.77
CA THR A 83 10.81 4.69 -13.37
C THR A 83 10.44 3.56 -12.42
N ALA A 84 10.38 3.81 -11.11
CA ALA A 84 9.91 2.87 -10.11
C ALA A 84 8.38 2.81 -10.05
N ASP A 85 7.85 1.72 -9.49
CA ASP A 85 6.47 1.74 -9.01
C ASP A 85 6.33 2.73 -7.84
N SER A 86 5.16 3.35 -7.72
CA SER A 86 4.89 4.33 -6.65
C SER A 86 3.86 3.81 -5.67
N VAL A 87 4.07 4.10 -4.39
CA VAL A 87 3.16 3.83 -3.28
C VAL A 87 2.69 5.16 -2.71
N LEU A 88 1.40 5.43 -2.80
CA LEU A 88 0.79 6.67 -2.30
C LEU A 88 0.01 6.36 -1.02
N ILE A 89 0.35 7.07 0.05
CA ILE A 89 -0.30 6.93 1.36
C ILE A 89 -1.02 8.24 1.67
N TRP A 90 -2.31 8.14 2.00
CA TRP A 90 -3.09 9.30 2.45
C TRP A 90 -2.59 9.80 3.81
N ASN A 91 -2.30 11.09 3.91
CA ASN A 91 -1.74 11.72 5.11
C ASN A 91 -2.71 12.68 5.83
N GLY A 92 -3.98 12.69 5.44
CA GLY A 92 -5.00 13.60 6.00
C GLY A 92 -5.27 14.85 5.15
N ALA A 93 -4.30 15.28 4.32
CA ALA A 93 -4.44 16.45 3.43
C ALA A 93 -4.27 16.09 1.95
N GLY A 94 -3.46 15.07 1.66
CA GLY A 94 -3.15 14.60 0.32
C GLY A 94 -2.47 13.24 0.36
N TYR A 95 -1.78 12.91 -0.73
CA TYR A 95 -0.97 11.69 -0.83
C TYR A 95 0.51 12.02 -0.71
N SER A 96 1.20 11.34 0.21
CA SER A 96 2.65 11.23 0.19
C SER A 96 3.04 10.09 -0.73
N THR A 97 3.98 10.33 -1.65
CA THR A 97 4.40 9.34 -2.65
C THR A 97 5.77 8.77 -2.31
N TYR A 98 5.84 7.44 -2.25
CA TYR A 98 7.05 6.67 -1.94
C TYR A 98 7.38 5.69 -3.06
N TYR A 99 8.64 5.28 -3.13
CA TYR A 99 9.13 4.31 -4.10
C TYR A 99 10.40 3.62 -3.58
N VAL A 100 10.73 2.47 -4.15
CA VAL A 100 12.03 1.82 -3.88
C VAL A 100 13.07 2.38 -4.84
N ARG A 101 14.07 3.06 -4.30
CA ARG A 101 15.10 3.72 -5.08
C ARG A 101 16.16 2.74 -5.54
N MET A 102 16.56 2.85 -6.80
CA MET A 102 17.81 2.32 -7.34
C MET A 102 18.83 3.45 -7.52
N SER A 103 20.08 3.22 -7.15
CA SER A 103 21.19 4.14 -7.34
C SER A 103 22.44 3.35 -7.70
N GLY A 104 23.10 3.70 -8.81
CA GLY A 104 24.30 2.98 -9.26
C GLY A 104 24.06 1.50 -9.57
N GLY A 105 22.84 1.11 -9.97
CA GLY A 105 22.47 -0.28 -10.24
C GLY A 105 22.17 -1.12 -9.00
N VAL A 106 22.24 -0.53 -7.79
CA VAL A 106 21.94 -1.19 -6.52
C VAL A 106 20.72 -0.56 -5.87
N VAL A 107 19.96 -1.37 -5.13
CA VAL A 107 18.80 -0.93 -4.35
C VAL A 107 19.28 -0.08 -3.18
N ALA A 108 18.83 1.16 -3.12
CA ALA A 108 19.16 2.13 -2.08
C ALA A 108 18.10 2.18 -0.94
N GLY A 109 16.99 1.45 -1.10
CA GLY A 109 15.90 1.37 -0.12
C GLY A 109 14.71 2.27 -0.44
N TRP A 110 13.81 2.42 0.52
CA TRP A 110 12.58 3.20 0.38
C TRP A 110 12.87 4.69 0.43
N ARG A 111 12.29 5.49 -0.48
CA ARG A 111 12.42 6.95 -0.51
C ARG A 111 11.08 7.61 -0.75
N SER A 112 10.98 8.89 -0.39
CA SER A 112 9.88 9.77 -0.78
C SER A 112 10.22 10.49 -2.08
N THR A 113 9.22 10.91 -2.86
CA THR A 113 9.44 11.84 -3.97
C THR A 113 9.88 13.23 -3.51
N THR A 114 9.66 13.56 -2.23
CA THR A 114 10.10 14.83 -1.61
C THR A 114 11.48 14.76 -0.94
N SER A 115 12.00 13.55 -0.66
CA SER A 115 13.34 13.33 -0.13
C SER A 115 13.93 12.02 -0.65
N VAL A 116 14.98 12.15 -1.47
CA VAL A 116 15.67 11.01 -2.12
C VAL A 116 16.84 10.47 -1.30
N SER A 117 17.26 11.19 -0.27
CA SER A 117 18.34 10.82 0.66
C SER A 117 17.82 9.98 1.83
N ASP A 118 16.66 10.36 2.38
CA ASP A 118 16.20 9.86 3.67
C ASP A 118 15.45 8.53 3.50
N ASP A 119 15.82 7.54 4.31
CA ASP A 119 15.16 6.25 4.27
C ASP A 119 13.72 6.36 4.79
N ALA A 120 12.77 5.94 3.96
CA ALA A 120 11.35 5.91 4.27
C ALA A 120 10.87 4.53 4.75
N SER A 121 11.77 3.55 4.95
CA SER A 121 11.39 2.18 5.34
C SER A 121 10.55 2.12 6.63
N VAL A 122 10.78 3.03 7.57
CA VAL A 122 10.06 3.13 8.86
C VAL A 122 8.72 3.86 8.76
N VAL A 123 8.38 4.43 7.60
CA VAL A 123 7.09 5.12 7.41
C VAL A 123 5.97 4.11 7.59
N GLN A 124 5.08 4.41 8.53
CA GLN A 124 3.92 3.59 8.84
C GLN A 124 2.87 3.71 7.72
N ILE A 125 2.29 2.58 7.36
CA ILE A 125 1.07 2.49 6.56
C ILE A 125 -0.07 2.38 7.56
N PRO A 126 -0.87 3.45 7.77
CA PRO A 126 -1.88 3.43 8.82
C PRO A 126 -2.95 2.37 8.55
N ALA A 127 -3.43 1.73 9.61
CA ALA A 127 -4.54 0.80 9.52
C ALA A 127 -5.78 1.51 8.93
N GLY A 128 -6.41 0.87 7.95
CA GLY A 128 -7.58 1.43 7.27
C GLY A 128 -7.30 2.63 6.36
N ALA A 129 -6.03 3.05 6.17
CA ALA A 129 -5.71 4.07 5.17
C ALA A 129 -5.87 3.51 3.75
N ALA A 130 -6.37 4.34 2.83
CA ALA A 130 -6.34 4.02 1.41
C ALA A 130 -4.88 4.04 0.91
N LEU A 131 -4.38 2.89 0.47
CA LEU A 131 -3.07 2.73 -0.14
C LEU A 131 -3.26 2.65 -1.66
N ILE A 132 -2.56 3.50 -2.43
CA ILE A 132 -2.58 3.39 -3.89
C ILE A 132 -1.20 2.92 -4.37
N VAL A 133 -1.17 1.86 -5.16
CA VAL A 133 0.02 1.42 -5.89
C VAL A 133 -0.14 1.81 -7.36
N LYS A 134 0.77 2.65 -7.85
CA LYS A 134 0.91 2.93 -9.28
C LYS A 134 2.01 2.04 -9.86
N ARG A 135 1.62 1.00 -10.58
CA ARG A 135 2.54 0.07 -11.23
C ARG A 135 2.89 0.51 -12.65
N GLN A 136 4.16 0.39 -13.00
CA GLN A 136 4.68 0.74 -14.32
C GLN A 136 4.22 -0.24 -15.40
N ASN A 137 4.07 0.24 -16.63
CA ASN A 137 3.51 -0.55 -17.74
C ASN A 137 4.49 -1.58 -18.33
N ASP A 138 5.79 -1.43 -18.03
CA ASP A 138 6.88 -2.22 -18.58
C ASP A 138 7.25 -3.45 -17.73
N VAL A 139 6.48 -3.74 -16.67
CA VAL A 139 6.63 -4.92 -15.81
C VAL A 139 5.33 -5.74 -15.80
N PRO A 140 5.39 -7.07 -15.55
CA PRO A 140 4.19 -7.92 -15.51
C PRO A 140 3.28 -7.56 -14.33
N ASP A 141 2.06 -8.08 -14.25
CA ASP A 141 1.26 -7.99 -13.03
C ASP A 141 1.79 -8.93 -11.94
N PHE A 142 1.47 -8.69 -10.66
CA PHE A 142 1.84 -9.61 -9.58
C PHE A 142 0.75 -9.70 -8.50
N VAL A 143 0.87 -10.69 -7.61
CA VAL A 143 -0.03 -10.83 -6.46
C VAL A 143 0.71 -10.40 -5.21
N TRP A 144 0.27 -9.30 -4.61
CA TRP A 144 0.74 -8.89 -3.30
C TRP A 144 0.11 -9.79 -2.24
N THR A 145 0.97 -10.50 -1.51
CA THR A 145 0.57 -11.27 -0.33
C THR A 145 0.88 -10.42 0.89
N ARG A 146 -0.17 -9.97 1.59
CA ARG A 146 0.01 -9.13 2.77
C ARG A 146 0.64 -9.96 3.91
N PRO A 147 1.72 -9.47 4.56
CA PRO A 147 2.32 -10.15 5.71
C PRO A 147 1.36 -10.34 6.89
N GLN A 148 1.47 -11.48 7.59
CA GLN A 148 0.77 -11.89 8.82
C GLN A 148 1.61 -12.93 9.61
N PRO A 149 1.43 -13.14 10.93
CA PRO A 149 0.77 -12.28 11.92
C PRO A 149 1.74 -11.23 12.47
N PHE A 150 1.21 -10.29 13.22
CA PHE A 150 1.91 -9.14 13.78
C PHE A 150 1.96 -9.27 15.31
#